data_AF-A0A7R8VI08-F1
#
_entry.id   AF-A0A7R8VI08-F1
#
_cell.length_a   1.000
_cell.length_b   1.000
_cell.length_c   1.000
_cell.angle_alpha   90.00
_cell.angle_beta   90.00
_cell.angle_gamma   90.00
#
_symmetry.space_group_name_H-M   'P 1'
#
loop_
_entity.id
_entity.type
_entity.pdbx_description
1 polymer ?
#
loop_
_entity_poly.entity_id
_entity_poly.type
_entity_poly.pdbx_seq_one_letter_code
_entity_poly.pdbx_strand_id
1 'polypeptide(L)'
;MPQLVGKSPCSIDLTKLEREKTHRIWQELEEGAGSIFLLLTISGTTASETISDLTTYEENPRERTNLEKRYSDILLLLFDTHLLWLLQGLIHTFTNLRDVGHLTVKVFRAQGLAAADLGGKSDPFCVLELVNARLQTQTEYKTLTPFWQKIFTFNVKDINSVLEVTVYDEDRDHKVEFLGKVAIPLLRIKNGEKKWYALKDKKLHIRAKGNCPQILLEMTVIWNPIRASIRTLNPKEEKYMQTEVKFKRQVFVRNVMRLKAIIMFFIEIGKYIQGCFEWESTARSVVSLVLFIVVCYYFEPYMLPIALLLIFLKHYMVMSLMGTWGTHDEDEEPVGDDDEDDDEKDKEEKKTLKERLQAIQEVTQSVQNSIGYIATLGEAIKNTFNFTVPYLSVLAIIMLASTAVVLYLISVRYLIMAWGVNKFARKLIRPHTVPNNEVLDLLSRVPDDEELLAYRELKSHPTTETERRRDQKKKHKVS
;
A
#
# COMPACT_ATOMS: atom_id res chain seq x y z
N MET A 1 -35.23 21.68 22.26
CA MET A 1 -33.93 21.42 22.90
C MET A 1 -33.54 19.98 22.54
N PRO A 2 -32.51 19.74 21.71
CA PRO A 2 -32.04 18.38 21.50
C PRO A 2 -31.28 17.96 22.76
N GLN A 3 -31.78 16.93 23.44
CA GLN A 3 -31.08 16.30 24.55
C GLN A 3 -29.79 15.67 24.00
N LEU A 4 -28.66 16.01 24.63
CA LEU A 4 -27.42 15.24 24.50
C LEU A 4 -27.76 13.76 24.69
N VAL A 5 -27.46 12.93 23.69
CA VAL A 5 -27.44 11.47 23.85
C VAL A 5 -26.55 11.18 25.05
N GLY A 6 -27.17 10.72 26.14
CA GLY A 6 -26.49 10.40 27.39
C GLY A 6 -25.35 9.43 27.11
N LYS A 7 -24.23 9.61 27.81
CA LYS A 7 -23.14 8.63 27.82
C LYS A 7 -23.61 7.39 28.57
N SER A 8 -24.36 6.50 27.91
CA SER A 8 -24.70 5.19 28.47
C SER A 8 -23.44 4.32 28.48
N PRO A 9 -23.00 3.81 29.65
CA PRO A 9 -21.83 2.94 29.70
C PRO A 9 -22.14 1.56 29.12
N CYS A 10 -21.10 0.85 28.70
CA CYS A 10 -21.14 -0.58 28.41
C CYS A 10 -19.84 -1.23 28.92
N SER A 11 -19.90 -2.48 29.35
CA SER A 11 -18.74 -3.21 29.84
C SER A 11 -18.52 -4.49 29.03
N ILE A 12 -17.27 -4.75 28.65
CA ILE A 12 -16.87 -5.95 27.90
C ILE A 12 -15.76 -6.64 28.69
N ASP A 13 -16.01 -7.90 29.01
CA ASP A 13 -15.04 -8.75 29.69
C ASP A 13 -13.98 -9.25 28.71
N LEU A 14 -12.80 -8.63 28.77
CA LEU A 14 -11.66 -8.92 27.90
C LEU A 14 -11.07 -10.33 28.12
N THR A 15 -11.35 -10.98 29.25
CA THR A 15 -10.75 -12.29 29.59
C THR A 15 -11.28 -13.42 28.72
N LYS A 16 -12.49 -13.27 28.17
CA LYS A 16 -13.19 -14.28 27.35
C LYS A 16 -12.81 -14.23 25.87
N LEU A 17 -12.07 -13.20 25.45
CA LEU A 17 -11.76 -12.96 24.06
C LEU A 17 -10.37 -13.53 23.73
N GLU A 18 -10.30 -14.27 22.61
CA GLU A 18 -9.03 -14.79 22.09
C GLU A 18 -8.07 -13.64 21.76
N ARG A 19 -6.81 -13.77 22.20
CA ARG A 19 -5.77 -12.80 21.87
C ARG A 19 -5.39 -12.89 20.39
N GLU A 20 -4.87 -11.80 19.83
CA GLU A 20 -4.36 -11.70 18.45
C GLU A 20 -5.41 -12.01 17.36
N LYS A 21 -6.70 -11.82 17.70
CA LYS A 21 -7.85 -11.99 16.82
C LYS A 21 -8.82 -10.82 17.00
N THR A 22 -9.32 -10.28 15.90
CA THR A 22 -10.34 -9.24 15.89
C THR A 22 -11.71 -9.86 16.12
N HIS A 23 -12.33 -9.52 17.25
CA HIS A 23 -13.67 -9.94 17.61
C HIS A 23 -14.69 -8.91 17.15
N ARG A 24 -15.76 -9.37 16.50
CA ARG A 24 -16.89 -8.54 16.08
C ARG A 24 -17.97 -8.65 17.14
N ILE A 25 -18.15 -7.61 17.95
CA ILE A 25 -19.00 -7.63 19.13
C ILE A 25 -20.11 -6.60 18.95
N TRP A 26 -21.36 -7.06 18.96
CA TRP A 26 -22.50 -6.19 19.18
C TRP A 26 -22.75 -6.10 20.67
N GLN A 27 -22.68 -4.88 21.21
CA GLN A 27 -22.90 -4.62 22.62
C GLN A 27 -24.07 -3.65 22.78
N GLU A 28 -25.09 -4.06 23.51
CA GLU A 28 -26.19 -3.16 23.88
C GLU A 28 -25.70 -2.19 24.97
N LEU A 29 -26.10 -0.93 24.82
CA LEU A 29 -25.85 0.12 25.79
C LEU A 29 -26.78 -0.03 26.98
N GLU A 30 -26.30 0.30 28.17
CA GLU A 30 -27.14 0.34 29.36
C GLU A 30 -28.32 1.32 29.16
N GLU A 31 -29.44 0.99 29.79
CA GLU A 31 -30.70 1.75 29.73
C GLU A 31 -31.40 1.77 28.36
N GLY A 32 -31.06 0.85 27.45
CA GLY A 32 -31.76 0.71 26.17
C GLY A 32 -31.48 1.85 25.18
N ALA A 33 -30.38 2.57 25.38
CA ALA A 33 -29.98 3.71 24.56
C ALA A 33 -29.47 3.35 23.15
N GLY A 34 -29.47 2.06 22.79
CA GLY A 34 -29.07 1.54 21.49
C GLY A 34 -28.08 0.40 21.60
N SER A 35 -27.46 0.03 20.47
CA SER A 35 -26.36 -0.92 20.42
C SER A 35 -25.16 -0.33 19.69
N ILE A 36 -23.97 -0.68 20.14
CA ILE A 36 -22.71 -0.34 19.50
C ILE A 36 -22.11 -1.60 18.91
N PHE A 37 -21.66 -1.50 17.66
CA PHE A 37 -20.84 -2.51 17.03
C PHE A 37 -19.35 -2.18 17.23
N LEU A 38 -18.62 -3.10 17.85
CA LEU A 38 -17.21 -2.95 18.19
C LEU A 38 -16.38 -4.02 17.47
N LEU A 39 -15.26 -3.59 16.91
CA LEU A 39 -14.19 -4.46 16.43
C LEU A 39 -13.06 -4.40 17.46
N LEU A 40 -12.94 -5.43 18.29
CA LEU A 40 -12.03 -5.45 19.43
C LEU A 40 -10.95 -6.51 19.25
N THR A 41 -9.68 -6.09 19.29
CA THR A 41 -8.52 -6.99 19.20
C THR A 41 -7.68 -6.87 20.45
N ILE A 42 -7.43 -7.98 21.14
CA ILE A 42 -6.55 -8.02 22.31
C ILE A 42 -5.17 -8.51 21.88
N SER A 43 -4.21 -7.60 21.76
CA SER A 43 -2.84 -7.95 21.35
C SER A 43 -1.91 -8.01 22.57
N GLY A 44 -1.10 -9.07 22.67
CA GLY A 44 -0.30 -9.40 23.85
C GLY A 44 1.17 -8.98 23.79
N THR A 45 1.56 -8.08 22.89
CA THR A 45 2.97 -7.69 22.74
C THR A 45 3.31 -6.47 23.60
N THR A 46 4.46 -6.52 24.26
CA THR A 46 5.03 -5.45 25.10
C THR A 46 5.48 -4.20 24.32
N ALA A 47 5.22 -4.15 23.01
CA ALA A 47 5.41 -2.98 22.16
C ALA A 47 4.04 -2.57 21.60
N SER A 48 3.22 -2.02 22.49
CA SER A 48 1.94 -1.40 22.13
C SER A 48 2.20 -0.19 21.24
N GLU A 49 1.27 0.15 20.36
CA GLU A 49 1.27 1.44 19.66
C GLU A 49 1.25 2.55 20.71
N THR A 50 2.34 3.31 20.83
CA THR A 50 2.44 4.36 21.85
C THR A 50 2.51 5.75 21.25
N ILE A 51 1.98 6.69 22.03
CA ILE A 51 2.10 8.13 21.79
C ILE A 51 2.91 8.70 22.95
N SER A 52 3.99 9.41 22.62
CA SER A 52 4.83 10.09 23.60
C SER A 52 5.09 11.54 23.20
N ASP A 53 5.32 12.38 24.19
CA ASP A 53 5.69 13.79 23.97
C ASP A 53 7.15 13.89 23.54
N LEU A 54 7.42 14.60 22.44
CA LEU A 54 8.78 14.76 21.92
C LEU A 54 9.67 15.58 22.86
N THR A 55 9.08 16.51 23.62
CA THR A 55 9.82 17.38 24.55
C THR A 55 10.32 16.65 25.79
N THR A 56 9.69 15.53 26.15
CA THR A 56 10.06 14.69 27.31
C THR A 56 10.70 13.37 26.89
N TYR A 57 10.76 13.09 25.59
CA TYR A 57 11.37 11.88 25.06
C TYR A 57 12.90 11.97 25.08
N GLU A 58 13.52 11.18 25.95
CA GLU A 58 14.94 10.85 25.86
C GLU A 58 15.10 9.52 25.11
N GLU A 59 15.78 9.55 23.97
CA GLU A 59 16.03 8.36 23.17
C GLU A 59 17.01 7.45 23.93
N ASN A 60 16.49 6.40 24.57
CA ASN A 60 17.32 5.46 25.32
C ASN A 60 18.15 4.62 24.33
N PRO A 61 19.50 4.78 24.28
CA PRO A 61 20.33 4.10 23.30
C PRO A 61 20.21 2.57 23.42
N ARG A 62 19.91 2.04 24.62
CA ARG A 62 19.72 0.61 24.84
C ARG A 62 18.47 0.06 24.14
N GLU A 63 17.37 0.81 24.12
CA GLU A 63 16.14 0.39 23.45
C GLU A 63 16.32 0.36 21.94
N ARG A 64 17.01 1.38 21.40
CA ARG A 64 17.39 1.40 19.98
C ARG A 64 18.28 0.22 19.62
N THR A 65 19.33 -0.06 20.40
CA THR A 65 20.18 -1.24 20.17
C THR A 65 19.41 -2.55 20.30
N ASN A 66 18.41 -2.64 21.19
CA ASN A 66 17.57 -3.83 21.32
C ASN A 66 16.62 -4.00 20.11
N LEU A 67 16.04 -2.91 19.61
CA LEU A 67 15.24 -2.91 18.38
C LEU A 67 16.10 -3.28 17.17
N GLU A 68 17.27 -2.66 17.05
CA GLU A 68 18.26 -3.02 16.04
C GLU A 68 18.59 -4.49 16.15
N LYS A 69 18.96 -5.04 17.31
CA LYS A 69 19.23 -6.50 17.46
C LYS A 69 18.03 -7.39 17.13
N ARG A 70 16.80 -6.94 17.41
CA ARG A 70 15.57 -7.72 17.18
C ARG A 70 15.22 -7.85 15.70
N TYR A 71 15.48 -6.81 14.93
CA TYR A 71 15.13 -6.73 13.51
C TYR A 71 16.36 -6.71 12.59
N SER A 72 17.58 -6.66 13.13
CA SER A 72 18.83 -6.49 12.38
C SER A 72 19.01 -7.58 11.35
N ASP A 73 19.47 -7.12 10.19
CA ASP A 73 19.84 -7.91 9.05
C ASP A 73 20.79 -9.03 9.42
N ILE A 74 20.33 -10.28 9.27
CA ILE A 74 21.19 -11.46 9.23
C ILE A 74 22.28 -11.32 8.16
N LEU A 75 22.08 -10.46 7.16
CA LEU A 75 23.05 -10.18 6.11
C LEU A 75 24.34 -9.50 6.65
N LEU A 76 24.27 -8.71 7.72
CA LEU A 76 25.45 -8.10 8.35
C LEU A 76 26.24 -9.09 9.21
N LEU A 77 25.66 -10.25 9.54
CA LEU A 77 26.33 -11.34 10.28
C LEU A 77 27.02 -12.36 9.36
N LEU A 78 26.85 -12.26 8.03
CA LEU A 78 27.52 -13.14 7.07
C LEU A 78 29.03 -12.86 6.92
N PHE A 79 29.51 -11.73 7.44
CA PHE A 79 30.93 -11.36 7.39
C PHE A 79 31.76 -11.85 8.58
N ASP A 80 31.16 -12.49 9.59
CA ASP A 80 31.91 -13.04 10.73
C ASP A 80 31.70 -14.56 10.88
N THR A 81 32.80 -15.29 10.98
CA THR A 81 32.92 -16.73 10.69
C THR A 81 32.38 -17.63 11.81
N HIS A 82 31.07 -17.70 12.01
CA HIS A 82 30.49 -18.74 12.87
C HIS A 82 29.15 -19.27 12.33
N LEU A 83 29.20 -20.42 11.65
CA LEU A 83 28.03 -21.14 11.09
C LEU A 83 26.93 -21.40 12.14
N LEU A 84 27.31 -21.57 13.41
CA LEU A 84 26.36 -21.72 14.52
C LEU A 84 25.53 -20.44 14.77
N TRP A 85 26.12 -19.26 14.58
CA TRP A 85 25.44 -17.97 14.74
C TRP A 85 24.45 -17.72 13.60
N LEU A 86 24.79 -18.13 12.37
CA LEU A 86 23.85 -18.11 11.23
C LEU A 86 22.66 -19.03 11.46
N LEU A 87 22.88 -20.25 11.94
CA LEU A 87 21.80 -21.19 12.25
C LEU A 87 20.93 -20.69 13.42
N GLN A 88 21.53 -20.16 14.49
CA GLN A 88 20.80 -19.56 15.62
C GLN A 88 19.97 -18.34 15.21
N GLY A 89 20.53 -17.48 14.33
CA GLY A 89 19.87 -16.30 13.78
C GLY A 89 18.70 -16.65 12.85
N LEU A 90 18.88 -17.66 11.97
CA LEU A 90 17.76 -18.19 11.17
C LEU A 90 16.65 -18.71 12.09
N ILE A 91 16.97 -19.54 13.10
CA ILE A 91 15.98 -20.10 14.02
C ILE A 91 15.19 -18.99 14.74
N HIS A 92 15.85 -17.93 15.21
CA HIS A 92 15.18 -16.75 15.82
C HIS A 92 14.37 -15.90 14.83
N THR A 93 14.69 -15.95 13.54
CA THR A 93 13.93 -15.22 12.52
C THR A 93 12.54 -15.83 12.31
N PHE A 94 12.40 -17.15 12.49
CA PHE A 94 11.15 -17.88 12.31
C PHE A 94 10.25 -17.94 13.56
N THR A 95 10.66 -17.43 14.72
CA THR A 95 9.87 -17.53 15.97
C THR A 95 8.67 -16.58 16.02
N ASN A 96 8.73 -15.42 15.36
CA ASN A 96 7.60 -14.50 15.24
C ASN A 96 7.52 -13.87 13.84
N LEU A 97 6.91 -14.60 12.90
CA LEU A 97 6.73 -14.19 11.50
C LEU A 97 5.77 -13.01 11.32
N ARG A 98 4.98 -12.65 12.33
CA ARG A 98 4.04 -11.50 12.28
C ARG A 98 4.72 -10.17 12.65
N ASP A 99 5.86 -10.25 13.33
CA ASP A 99 6.64 -9.12 13.82
C ASP A 99 7.74 -8.75 12.81
N VAL A 100 7.37 -7.96 11.80
CA VAL A 100 8.23 -7.65 10.66
C VAL A 100 9.14 -6.45 10.93
N GLY A 101 8.67 -5.43 11.64
CA GLY A 101 9.46 -4.24 11.92
C GLY A 101 8.81 -3.26 12.90
N HIS A 102 9.47 -2.12 13.06
CA HIS A 102 9.07 -1.05 13.95
C HIS A 102 9.19 0.29 13.19
N LEU A 103 8.16 1.12 13.30
CA LEU A 103 8.11 2.47 12.73
C LEU A 103 7.99 3.49 13.85
N THR A 104 8.86 4.48 13.85
CA THR A 104 8.78 5.66 14.71
C THR A 104 8.52 6.89 13.84
N VAL A 105 7.50 7.68 14.19
CA VAL A 105 7.10 8.90 13.48
C VAL A 105 7.10 10.07 14.46
N LYS A 106 7.95 11.06 14.21
CA LYS A 106 7.95 12.34 14.94
C LYS A 106 7.16 13.37 14.14
N VAL A 107 6.08 13.85 14.72
CA VAL A 107 5.20 14.89 14.16
C VAL A 107 5.50 16.21 14.84
N PHE A 108 6.11 17.14 14.11
CA PHE A 108 6.55 18.41 14.69
C PHE A 108 5.45 19.48 14.60
N ARG A 109 5.06 19.83 13.37
CA ARG A 109 4.15 20.94 13.07
C ARG A 109 3.58 20.86 11.66
N ALA A 110 2.51 21.60 11.41
CA ALA A 110 2.04 21.91 10.06
C ALA A 110 2.04 23.42 9.80
N GLN A 111 1.92 23.82 8.54
CA GLN A 111 1.77 25.22 8.14
C GLN A 111 1.00 25.34 6.83
N GLY A 112 0.39 26.51 6.61
CA GLY A 112 -0.32 26.82 5.37
C GLY A 112 -1.66 26.10 5.22
N LEU A 113 -2.25 25.66 6.33
CA LEU A 113 -3.56 25.00 6.36
C LEU A 113 -4.67 25.96 5.87
N ALA A 114 -5.75 25.41 5.34
CA ALA A 114 -6.97 26.18 5.05
C ALA A 114 -7.59 26.67 6.36
N ALA A 115 -8.21 27.85 6.32
CA ALA A 115 -9.12 28.28 7.36
C ALA A 115 -10.49 27.67 7.10
N ALA A 116 -10.99 26.89 8.05
CA ALA A 116 -12.31 26.27 7.98
C ALA A 116 -13.33 26.99 8.89
N ASP A 117 -12.88 27.64 9.97
CA ASP A 117 -13.76 28.44 10.81
C ASP A 117 -14.13 29.80 10.21
N LEU A 118 -15.34 30.29 10.57
CA LEU A 118 -15.83 31.65 10.36
C LEU A 118 -14.84 32.75 10.82
N GLY A 119 -13.95 32.42 11.76
CA GLY A 119 -12.91 33.32 12.27
C GLY A 119 -11.63 33.40 11.43
N GLY A 120 -11.57 32.72 10.29
CA GLY A 120 -10.38 32.70 9.42
C GLY A 120 -9.22 31.88 9.97
N LYS A 121 -9.50 30.94 10.87
CA LYS A 121 -8.53 30.00 11.46
C LYS A 121 -9.14 28.58 11.48
N SER A 122 -8.42 27.65 12.08
CA SER A 122 -8.85 26.27 12.31
C SER A 122 -8.36 25.82 13.68
N ASP A 123 -8.95 24.75 14.20
CA ASP A 123 -8.58 23.95 15.36
C ASP A 123 -7.97 22.61 14.89
N PRO A 124 -6.77 22.59 14.25
CA PRO A 124 -6.24 21.40 13.61
C PRO A 124 -5.70 20.34 14.59
N PHE A 125 -5.96 19.08 14.25
CA PHE A 125 -5.31 17.90 14.82
C PHE A 125 -4.86 16.93 13.72
N CYS A 126 -3.91 16.06 14.04
CA CYS A 126 -3.30 15.12 13.10
C CYS A 126 -3.60 13.67 13.50
N VAL A 127 -4.01 12.86 12.51
CA VAL A 127 -4.30 11.43 12.65
C VAL A 127 -3.33 10.65 11.79
N LEU A 128 -2.66 9.68 12.41
CA LEU A 128 -1.73 8.77 11.77
C LEU A 128 -2.37 7.38 11.71
N GLU A 129 -2.48 6.84 10.51
CA GLU A 129 -3.02 5.51 10.27
C GLU A 129 -1.98 4.61 9.61
N LEU A 130 -1.76 3.42 10.19
CA LEU A 130 -0.98 2.36 9.59
C LEU A 130 -1.84 1.09 9.52
N VAL A 131 -2.46 0.85 8.36
CA VAL A 131 -3.43 -0.23 8.16
C VAL A 131 -4.63 -0.06 9.10
N ASN A 132 -4.71 -0.84 10.18
CA ASN A 132 -5.78 -0.81 11.18
C ASN A 132 -5.37 -0.07 12.46
N ALA A 133 -4.09 0.30 12.59
CA ALA A 133 -3.58 1.14 13.66
C ALA A 133 -3.96 2.60 13.40
N ARG A 134 -4.52 3.29 14.40
CA ARG A 134 -4.93 4.70 14.28
C ARG A 134 -4.60 5.45 15.56
N LEU A 135 -3.70 6.41 15.47
CA LEU A 135 -3.29 7.28 16.58
C LEU A 135 -3.53 8.74 16.19
N GLN A 136 -3.75 9.62 17.17
CA GLN A 136 -4.00 11.05 16.91
C GLN A 136 -3.27 11.96 17.89
N THR A 137 -2.95 13.18 17.45
CA THR A 137 -2.40 14.25 18.30
C THR A 137 -3.50 14.92 19.11
N GLN A 138 -3.09 15.82 20.01
CA GLN A 138 -3.98 16.84 20.55
C GLN A 138 -4.42 17.84 19.47
N THR A 139 -5.51 18.53 19.74
CA THR A 139 -6.03 19.65 18.95
C THR A 139 -5.36 20.94 19.35
N GLU A 140 -4.87 21.70 18.37
CA GLU A 140 -4.29 23.03 18.58
C GLU A 140 -5.30 24.08 18.16
N TYR A 141 -5.76 24.94 19.08
CA TYR A 141 -6.87 25.83 18.80
C TYR A 141 -6.46 27.11 18.05
N LYS A 142 -7.30 27.55 17.11
CA LYS A 142 -7.26 28.84 16.41
C LYS A 142 -5.89 29.12 15.79
N THR A 143 -5.42 28.19 14.97
CA THR A 143 -4.13 28.26 14.28
C THR A 143 -4.13 27.58 12.91
N LEU A 144 -3.40 28.15 11.95
CA LEU A 144 -3.11 27.53 10.65
C LEU A 144 -1.69 26.95 10.58
N THR A 145 -0.96 27.05 11.70
CA THR A 145 0.42 26.59 11.87
C THR A 145 0.57 25.83 13.19
N PRO A 146 -0.13 24.70 13.36
CA PRO A 146 -0.14 23.97 14.63
C PRO A 146 1.21 23.34 14.95
N PHE A 147 1.50 23.20 16.24
CA PHE A 147 2.78 22.70 16.76
C PHE A 147 2.55 21.60 17.80
N TRP A 148 2.55 20.34 17.33
CA TRP A 148 2.16 19.21 18.17
C TRP A 148 3.31 18.58 18.97
N GLN A 149 4.50 18.45 18.37
CA GLN A 149 5.67 17.80 18.98
C GLN A 149 5.38 16.42 19.60
N LYS A 150 4.81 15.50 18.82
CA LYS A 150 4.48 14.14 19.28
C LYS A 150 5.30 13.08 18.57
N ILE A 151 5.58 12.00 19.27
CA ILE A 151 6.20 10.79 18.72
C ILE A 151 5.18 9.66 18.76
N PHE A 152 5.01 9.00 17.63
CA PHE A 152 4.16 7.83 17.47
C PHE A 152 5.03 6.62 17.15
N THR A 153 4.71 5.50 17.77
CA THR A 153 5.35 4.21 17.44
C THR A 153 4.32 3.22 16.95
N PHE A 154 4.67 2.51 15.89
CA PHE A 154 3.83 1.50 15.26
C PHE A 154 4.60 0.18 15.11
N ASN A 155 3.90 -0.93 15.33
CA ASN A 155 4.40 -2.24 14.95
C ASN A 155 4.12 -2.46 13.45
N VAL A 156 5.17 -2.69 12.67
CA VAL A 156 5.06 -2.94 11.23
C VAL A 156 4.82 -4.43 11.02
N LYS A 157 3.59 -4.78 10.64
CA LYS A 157 3.21 -6.16 10.28
C LYS A 157 3.54 -6.52 8.84
N ASP A 158 3.57 -5.56 7.93
CA ASP A 158 3.93 -5.73 6.51
C ASP A 158 4.66 -4.45 6.04
N ILE A 159 5.88 -4.60 5.54
CA ILE A 159 6.72 -3.46 5.12
C ILE A 159 6.18 -2.76 3.86
N ASN A 160 5.32 -3.43 3.10
CA ASN A 160 4.68 -2.85 1.92
C ASN A 160 3.47 -1.97 2.28
N SER A 161 3.19 -1.79 3.58
CA SER A 161 2.14 -0.88 4.07
C SER A 161 2.49 0.58 3.79
N VAL A 162 1.48 1.43 3.93
CA VAL A 162 1.57 2.87 3.71
C VAL A 162 1.14 3.57 4.99
N LEU A 163 1.96 4.51 5.47
CA LEU A 163 1.57 5.41 6.55
C LEU A 163 0.72 6.53 5.96
N GLU A 164 -0.50 6.67 6.44
CA GLU A 164 -1.39 7.78 6.09
C GLU A 164 -1.38 8.81 7.22
N VAL A 165 -1.06 10.05 6.90
CA VAL A 165 -1.07 11.16 7.86
C VAL A 165 -2.09 12.17 7.38
N THR A 166 -3.17 12.34 8.14
CA THR A 166 -4.28 13.24 7.80
C THR A 166 -4.41 14.34 8.83
N VAL A 167 -4.58 15.57 8.38
CA VAL A 167 -4.87 16.73 9.23
C VAL A 167 -6.35 17.05 9.07
N TYR A 168 -7.03 17.15 10.20
CA TYR A 168 -8.45 17.50 10.30
C TYR A 168 -8.61 18.77 11.11
N ASP A 169 -9.76 19.42 10.92
CA ASP A 169 -10.25 20.48 11.77
C ASP A 169 -11.29 19.93 12.77
N GLU A 170 -11.16 20.28 14.05
CA GLU A 170 -12.13 19.90 15.07
C GLU A 170 -13.14 21.03 15.33
N ASP A 171 -14.31 20.91 14.71
CA ASP A 171 -15.43 21.82 14.97
C ASP A 171 -16.27 21.34 16.15
N ARG A 172 -16.58 22.22 17.09
CA ARG A 172 -17.38 21.88 18.29
C ARG A 172 -18.80 21.40 18.00
N ASP A 173 -19.38 21.83 16.88
CA ASP A 173 -20.79 21.60 16.53
C ASP A 173 -21.00 20.88 15.19
N HIS A 174 -19.91 20.50 14.49
CA HIS A 174 -19.97 19.94 13.13
C HIS A 174 -19.09 18.69 12.96
N LYS A 175 -19.26 18.03 11.80
CA LYS A 175 -18.44 16.89 11.39
C LYS A 175 -17.03 17.40 11.11
N VAL A 176 -16.02 16.74 11.68
CA VAL A 176 -14.60 17.07 11.46
C VAL A 176 -14.29 17.35 9.98
N GLU A 177 -13.71 18.51 9.70
CA GLU A 177 -13.40 18.94 8.34
C GLU A 177 -12.02 18.42 7.92
N PHE A 178 -11.87 18.03 6.66
CA PHE A 178 -10.60 17.55 6.12
C PHE A 178 -9.73 18.72 5.67
N LEU A 179 -8.53 18.87 6.25
CA LEU A 179 -7.58 19.93 5.90
C LEU A 179 -6.46 19.44 4.97
N GLY A 180 -6.17 18.15 4.94
CA GLY A 180 -5.22 17.57 4.00
C GLY A 180 -4.64 16.23 4.44
N LYS A 181 -4.10 15.45 3.49
CA LYS A 181 -3.54 14.12 3.74
C LYS A 181 -2.24 13.89 2.98
N VAL A 182 -1.36 13.06 3.54
CA VAL A 182 -0.20 12.50 2.84
C VAL A 182 -0.14 11.00 3.06
N ALA A 183 0.20 10.26 2.01
CA ALA A 183 0.39 8.81 2.03
C ALA A 183 1.86 8.50 1.74
N ILE A 184 2.54 7.82 2.67
CA ILE A 184 3.98 7.58 2.64
C ILE A 184 4.23 6.06 2.70
N PRO A 185 4.61 5.41 1.58
CA PRO A 185 4.99 4.00 1.58
C PRO A 185 6.20 3.77 2.49
N LEU A 186 6.16 2.73 3.34
CA LEU A 186 7.23 2.54 4.32
C LEU A 186 8.60 2.32 3.67
N LEU A 187 8.64 1.63 2.52
CA LEU A 187 9.85 1.40 1.74
C LEU A 187 10.46 2.67 1.12
N ARG A 188 9.73 3.80 1.06
CA ARG A 188 10.24 5.09 0.56
C ARG A 188 10.81 5.98 1.67
N ILE A 189 10.68 5.58 2.93
CA ILE A 189 11.15 6.37 4.07
C ILE A 189 12.68 6.39 4.10
N LYS A 190 13.23 7.60 4.25
CA LYS A 190 14.64 7.82 4.54
C LYS A 190 14.78 8.07 6.04
N ASN A 191 15.41 7.11 6.74
CA ASN A 191 15.49 7.12 8.19
C ASN A 191 16.19 8.38 8.72
N GLY A 192 15.58 9.03 9.72
CA GLY A 192 16.14 10.20 10.41
C GLY A 192 16.12 11.50 9.60
N GLU A 193 15.53 11.50 8.40
CA GLU A 193 15.40 12.73 7.61
C GLU A 193 14.20 13.56 8.08
N LYS A 194 14.46 14.72 8.65
CA LYS A 194 13.44 15.71 9.00
C LYS A 194 13.05 16.51 7.76
N LYS A 195 11.82 16.33 7.27
CA LYS A 195 11.39 16.81 5.96
C LYS A 195 9.94 17.33 5.97
N TRP A 196 9.69 18.35 5.14
CA TRP A 196 8.34 18.85 4.86
C TRP A 196 7.65 17.99 3.79
N TYR A 197 6.43 17.57 4.09
CA TYR A 197 5.54 16.86 3.18
C TYR A 197 4.37 17.76 2.83
N ALA A 198 4.13 17.99 1.55
CA ALA A 198 2.96 18.73 1.08
C ALA A 198 1.68 17.91 1.34
N LEU A 199 0.67 18.55 1.91
CA LEU A 199 -0.63 17.94 2.15
C LEU A 199 -1.46 17.99 0.87
N LYS A 200 -2.15 16.88 0.58
CA LYS A 200 -2.97 16.68 -0.60
C LYS A 200 -4.45 16.63 -0.27
N ASP A 201 -5.27 16.77 -1.30
CA ASP A 201 -6.71 16.64 -1.25
C ASP A 201 -7.16 15.20 -0.90
N LYS A 202 -8.48 14.97 -0.83
CA LYS A 202 -9.03 13.64 -0.49
C LYS A 202 -8.67 12.56 -1.52
N LYS A 203 -8.52 12.93 -2.80
CA LYS A 203 -8.11 12.01 -3.88
C LYS A 203 -6.59 11.82 -3.96
N LEU A 204 -5.79 12.53 -3.13
CA LEU A 204 -4.32 12.45 -3.07
C LEU A 204 -3.59 12.76 -4.40
N HIS A 205 -4.23 13.50 -5.30
CA HIS A 205 -3.63 13.88 -6.59
C HIS A 205 -3.16 15.33 -6.59
N ILE A 206 -3.93 16.22 -5.95
CA ILE A 206 -3.71 17.66 -5.98
C ILE A 206 -3.38 18.15 -4.57
N ARG A 207 -2.75 19.31 -4.46
CA ARG A 207 -2.50 19.94 -3.16
C ARG A 207 -3.83 20.25 -2.45
N ALA A 208 -3.87 20.06 -1.14
CA ALA A 208 -5.02 20.45 -0.33
C ALA A 208 -5.29 21.97 -0.38
N LYS A 209 -6.52 22.36 -0.03
CA LYS A 209 -6.92 23.76 0.11
C LYS A 209 -6.04 24.45 1.16
N GLY A 210 -5.76 25.74 0.95
CA GLY A 210 -4.95 26.56 1.86
C GLY A 210 -3.74 27.21 1.18
N ASN A 211 -2.89 27.86 1.97
CA ASN A 211 -1.69 28.53 1.48
C ASN A 211 -0.49 27.57 1.47
N CYS A 212 -0.46 26.67 0.49
CA CYS A 212 0.57 25.64 0.37
C CYS A 212 0.70 24.72 1.60
N PRO A 213 -0.38 24.03 2.01
CA PRO A 213 -0.40 23.23 3.23
C PRO A 213 0.68 22.14 3.23
N GLN A 214 1.41 22.04 4.34
CA GLN A 214 2.50 21.08 4.50
C GLN A 214 2.73 20.71 5.97
N ILE A 215 3.21 19.50 6.21
CA ILE A 215 3.49 18.93 7.55
C ILE A 215 4.95 18.52 7.66
N LEU A 216 5.57 18.79 8.81
CA LEU A 216 6.97 18.48 9.10
C LEU A 216 7.07 17.18 9.89
N LEU A 217 7.68 16.17 9.28
CA LEU A 217 7.79 14.83 9.83
C LEU A 217 9.26 14.37 9.83
N GLU A 218 9.61 13.52 10.78
CA GLU A 218 10.84 12.72 10.79
C GLU A 218 10.45 11.28 11.10
N MET A 219 10.94 10.33 10.31
CA MET A 219 10.48 8.95 10.35
C MET A 219 11.67 8.01 10.39
N THR A 220 11.55 6.92 11.13
CA THR A 220 12.56 5.85 11.19
C THR A 220 11.86 4.51 11.14
N VAL A 221 12.22 3.67 10.16
CA VAL A 221 11.74 2.29 10.03
C VAL A 221 12.90 1.33 10.18
N ILE A 222 12.73 0.36 11.07
CA ILE A 222 13.65 -0.75 11.29
C ILE A 222 12.87 -2.03 11.03
N TRP A 223 13.35 -2.91 10.15
CA TRP A 223 12.59 -4.09 9.74
C TRP A 223 13.53 -5.22 9.32
N ASN A 224 13.02 -6.45 9.37
CA ASN A 224 13.77 -7.63 8.95
C ASN A 224 13.34 -8.07 7.53
N PRO A 225 14.27 -8.13 6.56
CA PRO A 225 13.92 -8.41 5.16
C PRO A 225 13.44 -9.83 4.89
N ILE A 226 13.92 -10.82 5.66
CA ILE A 226 13.50 -12.21 5.51
C ILE A 226 12.08 -12.39 6.02
N ARG A 227 11.77 -11.86 7.22
CA ARG A 227 10.40 -11.88 7.77
C ARG A 227 9.44 -11.14 6.85
N ALA A 228 9.84 -9.97 6.34
CA ALA A 228 9.05 -9.22 5.37
C ALA A 228 8.80 -10.01 4.08
N SER A 229 9.79 -10.74 3.58
CA SER A 229 9.64 -11.54 2.34
C SER A 229 8.61 -12.64 2.53
N ILE A 230 8.71 -13.38 3.63
CA ILE A 230 7.74 -14.43 3.98
C ILE A 230 6.34 -13.84 4.22
N ARG A 231 6.26 -12.69 4.90
CA ARG A 231 4.99 -11.99 5.16
C ARG A 231 4.30 -11.55 3.86
N THR A 232 5.07 -11.14 2.86
CA THR A 232 4.57 -10.66 1.56
C THR A 232 3.83 -11.76 0.79
N LEU A 233 4.23 -13.03 0.97
CA LEU A 233 3.59 -14.19 0.32
C LEU A 233 2.32 -14.70 1.03
N ASN A 234 1.97 -14.11 2.18
CA ASN A 234 0.73 -14.43 2.90
C ASN A 234 -0.39 -13.44 2.54
N PRO A 235 -1.67 -13.69 2.87
CA PRO A 235 -2.75 -12.74 2.62
C PRO A 235 -2.48 -11.33 3.20
N LYS A 236 -2.82 -10.30 2.43
CA LYS A 236 -2.75 -8.89 2.88
C LYS A 236 -3.76 -8.68 4.02
N GLU A 237 -3.39 -7.88 5.02
CA GLU A 237 -4.35 -7.52 6.08
C GLU A 237 -5.40 -6.56 5.52
N GLU A 238 -6.68 -6.92 5.64
CA GLU A 238 -7.77 -6.08 5.20
C GLU A 238 -7.96 -4.90 6.18
N LYS A 239 -8.02 -3.67 5.63
CA LYS A 239 -8.42 -2.49 6.41
C LYS A 239 -9.89 -2.65 6.79
N TYR A 240 -10.23 -2.64 8.07
CA TYR A 240 -11.62 -2.87 8.50
C TYR A 240 -12.55 -1.71 8.16
N MET A 241 -12.01 -0.49 8.12
CA MET A 241 -12.75 0.71 7.78
C MET A 241 -12.50 1.06 6.32
N GLN A 242 -13.22 0.39 5.42
CA GLN A 242 -13.25 0.71 3.99
C GLN A 242 -14.61 1.30 3.64
N THR A 243 -14.60 2.40 2.89
CA THR A 243 -15.83 2.92 2.29
C THR A 243 -16.16 2.06 1.09
N GLU A 244 -17.35 1.47 1.05
CA GLU A 244 -17.81 0.73 -0.13
C GLU A 244 -17.84 1.68 -1.35
N VAL A 245 -17.12 1.29 -2.40
CA VAL A 245 -17.02 2.09 -3.63
C VAL A 245 -18.33 1.94 -4.38
N LYS A 246 -19.19 2.97 -4.32
CA LYS A 246 -20.40 3.06 -5.14
C LYS A 246 -20.04 3.11 -6.62
N PHE A 247 -20.97 2.67 -7.48
CA PHE A 247 -20.81 2.82 -8.93
C PHE A 247 -20.62 4.30 -9.27
N LYS A 248 -19.56 4.61 -10.04
CA LYS A 248 -19.27 5.94 -10.55
C LYS A 248 -18.86 5.81 -12.00
N ARG A 249 -19.60 6.44 -12.91
CA ARG A 249 -19.37 6.34 -14.36
C ARG A 249 -17.92 6.69 -14.74
N GLN A 250 -17.35 7.75 -14.16
CA GLN A 250 -15.97 8.15 -14.43
C GLN A 250 -14.96 7.08 -14.02
N VAL A 251 -15.12 6.48 -12.83
CA VAL A 251 -14.26 5.39 -12.34
C VAL A 251 -14.36 4.18 -13.27
N PHE A 252 -15.57 3.82 -13.71
CA PHE A 252 -15.78 2.75 -14.68
C PHE A 252 -15.05 3.02 -16.00
N VAL A 253 -15.26 4.19 -16.62
CA VAL A 253 -14.62 4.56 -17.90
C VAL A 253 -13.10 4.56 -17.77
N ARG A 254 -12.56 5.10 -16.67
CA ARG A 254 -11.13 5.09 -16.39
C ARG A 254 -10.57 3.67 -16.25
N ASN A 255 -11.24 2.80 -15.50
CA ASN A 255 -10.84 1.40 -15.36
C ASN A 255 -10.89 0.64 -16.69
N VAL A 256 -11.86 0.94 -17.56
CA VAL A 256 -11.92 0.39 -18.92
C VAL A 256 -10.75 0.88 -19.78
N MET A 257 -10.36 2.15 -19.69
CA MET A 257 -9.18 2.67 -20.41
C MET A 257 -7.88 2.01 -19.96
N ARG A 258 -7.69 1.85 -18.64
CA ARG A 258 -6.56 1.10 -18.04
C ARG A 258 -6.51 -0.34 -18.58
N LEU A 259 -7.66 -1.03 -18.56
CA LEU A 259 -7.77 -2.38 -19.11
C LEU A 259 -7.50 -2.44 -20.62
N LYS A 260 -7.99 -1.46 -21.38
CA LYS A 260 -7.75 -1.35 -22.83
C LYS A 260 -6.26 -1.25 -23.13
N ALA A 261 -5.49 -0.48 -22.36
CA ALA A 261 -4.04 -0.38 -22.55
C ALA A 261 -3.35 -1.75 -22.41
N ILE A 262 -3.74 -2.55 -21.41
CA ILE A 262 -3.23 -3.92 -21.22
C ILE A 262 -3.65 -4.83 -22.39
N ILE A 263 -4.90 -4.78 -22.83
CA ILE A 263 -5.40 -5.60 -23.94
C ILE A 263 -4.71 -5.23 -25.26
N MET A 264 -4.49 -3.93 -25.51
CA MET A 264 -3.83 -3.44 -26.71
C MET A 264 -2.42 -4.00 -26.86
N PHE A 265 -1.66 -4.13 -25.78
CA PHE A 265 -0.36 -4.78 -25.78
C PHE A 265 -0.43 -6.23 -26.32
N PHE A 266 -1.41 -7.02 -25.90
CA PHE A 266 -1.60 -8.38 -26.41
C PHE A 266 -2.07 -8.40 -27.87
N ILE A 267 -2.92 -7.45 -28.27
CA ILE A 267 -3.34 -7.30 -29.67
C ILE A 267 -2.14 -6.99 -30.58
N GLU A 268 -1.22 -6.14 -30.15
CA GLU A 268 0.00 -5.83 -30.90
C GLU A 268 0.92 -7.04 -31.05
N ILE A 269 1.11 -7.82 -29.99
CA ILE A 269 1.83 -9.11 -30.07
C ILE A 269 1.13 -10.06 -31.05
N GLY A 270 -0.19 -10.16 -30.98
CA GLY A 270 -0.99 -11.00 -31.88
C GLY A 270 -0.85 -10.57 -33.35
N LYS A 271 -0.91 -9.26 -33.63
CA LYS A 271 -0.67 -8.71 -34.97
C LYS A 271 0.73 -9.00 -35.47
N TYR A 272 1.75 -8.90 -34.60
CA TYR A 272 3.12 -9.24 -34.95
C TYR A 272 3.27 -10.72 -35.34
N ILE A 273 2.66 -11.63 -34.56
CA ILE A 273 2.66 -13.07 -34.86
C ILE A 273 1.91 -13.33 -36.18
N GLN A 274 0.74 -12.71 -36.37
CA GLN A 274 -0.04 -12.86 -37.60
C GLN A 274 0.75 -12.39 -38.83
N GLY A 275 1.42 -11.24 -38.76
CA GLY A 275 2.29 -10.76 -39.84
C GLY A 275 3.47 -11.70 -40.13
N CYS A 276 3.94 -12.46 -39.14
CA CYS A 276 4.91 -13.54 -39.36
C CYS A 276 4.29 -14.72 -40.13
N PHE A 277 3.06 -15.13 -39.82
CA PHE A 277 2.37 -16.23 -40.51
C PHE A 277 1.92 -15.87 -41.92
N GLU A 278 1.57 -14.62 -42.17
CA GLU A 278 1.18 -14.11 -43.49
C GLU A 278 2.37 -13.76 -44.39
N TRP A 279 3.60 -13.91 -43.90
CA TRP A 279 4.83 -13.62 -44.65
C TRP A 279 4.94 -12.16 -45.15
N GLU A 280 4.36 -11.20 -44.44
CA GLU A 280 4.46 -9.76 -44.77
C GLU A 280 5.93 -9.30 -44.89
N SER A 281 6.82 -9.93 -44.12
CA SER A 281 8.26 -9.75 -44.24
C SER A 281 8.95 -11.10 -44.20
N THR A 282 9.49 -11.50 -45.35
CA THR A 282 10.16 -12.78 -45.54
C THR A 282 11.27 -13.01 -44.50
N ALA A 283 12.12 -12.01 -44.24
CA ALA A 283 13.19 -12.11 -43.26
C ALA A 283 12.67 -12.37 -41.84
N ARG A 284 11.65 -11.61 -41.39
CA ARG A 284 11.05 -11.78 -40.04
C ARG A 284 10.39 -13.15 -39.91
N SER A 285 9.64 -13.58 -40.91
CA SER A 285 8.96 -14.88 -40.92
C SER A 285 9.91 -16.08 -40.90
N VAL A 286 11.00 -16.03 -41.68
CA VAL A 286 12.05 -17.08 -41.64
C VAL A 286 12.67 -17.17 -40.25
N VAL A 287 13.07 -16.03 -39.66
CA VAL A 287 13.67 -16.00 -38.33
C VAL A 287 12.70 -16.56 -37.28
N SER A 288 11.44 -16.12 -37.30
CA SER A 288 10.41 -16.60 -36.38
C SER A 288 10.13 -18.10 -36.55
N LEU A 289 10.11 -18.62 -37.77
CA LEU A 289 9.93 -20.05 -38.04
C LEU A 289 11.09 -20.89 -37.53
N VAL A 290 12.33 -20.47 -37.79
CA VAL A 290 13.53 -21.14 -37.26
C VAL A 290 13.52 -21.14 -35.73
N LEU A 291 13.21 -19.98 -35.11
CA LEU A 291 13.09 -19.86 -33.66
C LEU A 291 12.00 -20.78 -33.12
N PHE A 292 10.83 -20.84 -33.76
CA PHE A 292 9.73 -21.72 -33.34
C PHE A 292 10.13 -23.19 -33.38
N ILE A 293 10.76 -23.65 -34.47
CA ILE A 293 11.23 -25.05 -34.58
C ILE A 293 12.25 -25.37 -33.49
N VAL A 294 13.22 -24.48 -33.26
CA VAL A 294 14.25 -24.66 -32.21
C VAL A 294 13.60 -24.72 -30.83
N VAL A 295 12.68 -23.80 -30.52
CA VAL A 295 11.95 -23.78 -29.25
C VAL A 295 11.16 -25.08 -29.09
N CYS A 296 10.34 -25.49 -30.06
CA CYS A 296 9.56 -26.71 -29.97
C CYS A 296 10.41 -27.98 -29.77
N TYR A 297 11.60 -28.04 -30.36
CA TYR A 297 12.48 -29.19 -30.21
C TYR A 297 13.16 -29.25 -28.84
N TYR A 298 13.62 -28.11 -28.31
CA TYR A 298 14.38 -28.04 -27.05
C TYR A 298 13.55 -27.63 -25.83
N PHE A 299 12.25 -27.37 -25.98
CA PHE A 299 11.44 -26.81 -24.90
C PHE A 299 11.40 -27.73 -23.69
N GLU A 300 11.96 -27.26 -22.59
CA GLU A 300 11.84 -27.88 -21.27
C GLU A 300 11.11 -26.93 -20.30
N PRO A 301 10.29 -27.43 -19.36
CA PRO A 301 9.43 -26.57 -18.52
C PRO A 301 10.15 -25.48 -17.71
N TYR A 302 11.41 -25.69 -17.30
CA TYR A 302 12.17 -24.68 -16.57
C TYR A 302 12.54 -23.46 -17.43
N MET A 303 12.47 -23.57 -18.76
CA MET A 303 12.72 -22.45 -19.67
C MET A 303 11.66 -21.35 -19.54
N LEU A 304 10.45 -21.66 -19.05
CA LEU A 304 9.39 -20.67 -18.82
C LEU A 304 9.78 -19.64 -17.75
N PRO A 305 10.13 -20.02 -16.51
CA PRO A 305 10.68 -19.06 -15.53
C PRO A 305 11.93 -18.33 -16.03
N ILE A 306 12.82 -18.99 -16.77
CA ILE A 306 14.01 -18.35 -17.34
C ILE A 306 13.62 -17.27 -18.35
N ALA A 307 12.65 -17.52 -19.23
CA ALA A 307 12.15 -16.53 -20.17
C ALA A 307 11.60 -15.29 -19.44
N LEU A 308 10.86 -15.48 -18.33
CA LEU A 308 10.40 -14.37 -17.48
C LEU A 308 11.58 -13.63 -16.82
N LEU A 309 12.61 -14.34 -16.36
CA LEU A 309 13.84 -13.72 -15.84
C LEU A 309 14.59 -12.90 -16.89
N LEU A 310 14.58 -13.32 -18.16
CA LEU A 310 15.15 -12.54 -19.26
C LEU A 310 14.37 -11.24 -19.50
N ILE A 311 13.06 -11.22 -19.26
CA ILE A 311 12.27 -9.97 -19.30
C ILE A 311 12.71 -9.04 -18.17
N PHE A 312 12.90 -9.53 -16.95
CA PHE A 312 13.47 -8.74 -15.85
C PHE A 312 14.87 -8.21 -16.20
N LEU A 313 15.73 -9.07 -16.76
CA LEU A 313 17.08 -8.69 -17.18
C LEU A 313 17.05 -7.59 -18.25
N LYS A 314 16.16 -7.68 -19.24
CA LYS A 314 15.96 -6.64 -20.25
C LYS A 314 15.60 -5.30 -19.60
N HIS A 315 14.61 -5.28 -18.71
CA HIS A 315 14.19 -4.04 -18.04
C HIS A 315 15.28 -3.49 -17.13
N TYR A 316 16.02 -4.35 -16.42
CA TYR A 316 17.17 -3.96 -15.61
C TYR A 316 18.29 -3.34 -16.47
N MET A 317 18.64 -3.97 -17.60
CA MET A 317 19.64 -3.44 -18.53
C MET A 317 19.21 -2.10 -19.10
N VAL A 318 17.95 -1.98 -19.50
CA VAL A 318 17.36 -0.73 -20.01
C VAL A 318 17.40 0.37 -18.96
N MET A 319 17.06 0.08 -17.70
CA MET A 319 17.16 1.01 -16.58
C MET A 319 18.61 1.43 -16.29
N SER A 320 19.55 0.48 -16.35
CA SER A 320 20.98 0.69 -16.07
C SER A 320 21.68 1.49 -17.17
N LEU A 321 21.41 1.18 -18.45
CA LEU A 321 22.03 1.86 -19.61
C LEU A 321 21.45 3.24 -19.88
N MET A 322 20.13 3.42 -19.78
CA MET A 322 19.49 4.68 -20.16
C MET A 322 19.45 5.71 -19.04
N GLY A 323 19.92 5.37 -17.83
CA GLY A 323 20.07 6.31 -16.73
C GLY A 323 18.78 7.07 -16.45
N THR A 324 17.82 6.39 -15.80
CA THR A 324 16.45 6.88 -15.55
C THR A 324 15.64 6.99 -16.83
N TRP A 325 14.68 6.08 -17.01
CA TRP A 325 13.53 6.42 -17.84
C TRP A 325 12.83 7.53 -17.08
N GLY A 326 12.94 8.74 -17.62
CA GLY A 326 11.98 9.78 -17.32
C GLY A 326 10.61 9.14 -17.38
N THR A 327 9.82 9.42 -16.34
CA THR A 327 8.38 9.45 -16.48
C THR A 327 8.09 9.96 -17.88
N HIS A 328 7.45 9.15 -18.72
CA HIS A 328 6.63 9.73 -19.78
C HIS A 328 5.56 10.50 -19.00
N ASP A 329 5.91 11.71 -18.56
CA ASP A 329 4.97 12.77 -18.23
C ASP A 329 4.35 13.13 -19.58
N GLU A 330 3.43 12.27 -20.05
CA GLU A 330 2.28 12.81 -20.73
C GLU A 330 1.53 13.54 -19.62
N ASP A 331 1.69 14.87 -19.61
CA ASP A 331 0.79 15.79 -18.93
C ASP A 331 -0.61 15.58 -19.52
N GLU A 332 -1.27 14.45 -19.23
CA GLU A 332 -2.72 14.40 -19.22
C GLU A 332 -3.13 15.21 -18.01
N GLU A 333 -3.42 16.49 -18.25
CA GLU A 333 -4.20 17.30 -17.33
C GLU A 333 -5.40 16.45 -16.88
N PRO A 334 -5.65 16.30 -15.56
CA PRO A 334 -6.85 15.64 -15.11
C PRO A 334 -8.03 16.41 -15.72
N VAL A 335 -8.81 15.72 -16.56
CA VAL A 335 -10.09 16.22 -17.07
C VAL A 335 -10.81 16.84 -15.88
N GLY A 336 -11.14 18.13 -15.99
CA GLY A 336 -11.73 18.92 -14.91
C GLY A 336 -12.85 18.16 -14.23
N ASP A 337 -12.67 17.93 -12.92
CA ASP A 337 -13.72 17.47 -12.02
C ASP A 337 -14.67 18.65 -11.81
N ASP A 338 -15.74 18.70 -12.61
CA ASP A 338 -16.99 19.32 -12.16
C ASP A 338 -17.73 18.27 -11.31
N ASP A 339 -17.29 18.12 -10.06
CA ASP A 339 -18.06 17.44 -9.01
C ASP A 339 -19.14 18.43 -8.53
N GLU A 340 -20.30 18.45 -9.20
CA GLU A 340 -21.54 18.85 -8.53
C GLU A 340 -22.03 17.65 -7.72
N ASP A 341 -21.93 17.78 -6.39
CA ASP A 341 -22.56 16.90 -5.41
C ASP A 341 -24.09 16.95 -5.61
N ASP A 342 -24.62 16.13 -6.51
CA ASP A 342 -26.06 15.85 -6.54
C ASP A 342 -26.39 14.84 -5.43
N ASP A 343 -26.71 15.38 -4.26
CA ASP A 343 -27.60 14.75 -3.29
C ASP A 343 -28.98 14.55 -3.94
N GLU A 344 -29.10 13.56 -4.82
CA GLU A 344 -30.36 13.22 -5.44
C GLU A 344 -31.27 12.54 -4.40
N LYS A 345 -32.12 13.36 -3.78
CA LYS A 345 -33.32 12.94 -3.06
C LYS A 345 -34.28 12.29 -4.05
N ASP A 346 -34.12 11.00 -4.29
CA ASP A 346 -35.12 10.26 -5.03
C ASP A 346 -36.36 9.99 -4.17
N LYS A 347 -37.41 10.70 -4.58
CA LYS A 347 -38.80 10.53 -4.16
C LYS A 347 -39.29 9.13 -4.46
N GLU A 348 -40.22 8.71 -3.61
CA GLU A 348 -40.98 7.48 -3.68
C GLU A 348 -41.52 7.17 -5.08
N GLU A 349 -41.02 6.12 -5.74
CA GLU A 349 -41.83 5.39 -6.73
C GLU A 349 -41.65 3.86 -6.66
N LYS A 350 -42.78 3.20 -6.44
CA LYS A 350 -43.18 1.79 -6.69
C LYS A 350 -42.15 0.70 -6.37
N LYS A 351 -42.45 -0.05 -5.30
CA LYS A 351 -41.67 -1.14 -4.67
C LYS A 351 -41.06 -2.19 -5.62
N THR A 352 -41.59 -2.40 -6.83
CA THR A 352 -41.11 -3.41 -7.80
C THR A 352 -40.09 -2.90 -8.84
N LEU A 353 -40.02 -1.59 -9.11
CA LEU A 353 -39.01 -1.01 -10.02
C LEU A 353 -37.70 -0.70 -9.30
N LYS A 354 -37.79 -0.30 -8.03
CA LYS A 354 -36.63 -0.04 -7.16
C LYS A 354 -35.75 -1.27 -6.98
N GLU A 355 -36.35 -2.45 -6.77
CA GLU A 355 -35.61 -3.72 -6.66
C GLU A 355 -34.89 -4.10 -7.96
N ARG A 356 -35.51 -3.84 -9.12
CA ARG A 356 -34.88 -4.07 -10.43
C ARG A 356 -33.73 -3.10 -10.69
N LEU A 357 -33.90 -1.83 -10.33
CA LEU A 357 -32.84 -0.81 -10.46
C LEU A 357 -31.66 -1.09 -9.51
N GLN A 358 -31.96 -1.48 -8.26
CA GLN A 358 -30.93 -1.86 -7.29
C GLN A 358 -30.16 -3.10 -7.76
N ALA A 359 -30.85 -4.12 -8.29
CA ALA A 359 -30.19 -5.30 -8.85
C ALA A 359 -29.28 -4.95 -10.04
N ILE A 360 -29.71 -4.04 -10.93
CA ILE A 360 -28.86 -3.54 -12.02
C ILE A 360 -27.65 -2.79 -11.47
N GLN A 361 -27.84 -1.95 -10.44
CA GLN A 361 -26.77 -1.20 -9.81
C GLN A 361 -25.73 -2.11 -9.14
N GLU A 362 -26.17 -3.17 -8.45
CA GLU A 362 -25.28 -4.16 -7.84
C GLU A 362 -24.47 -4.91 -8.91
N VAL A 363 -25.11 -5.29 -10.02
CA VAL A 363 -24.43 -5.94 -11.14
C VAL A 363 -23.41 -5.00 -11.79
N THR A 364 -23.77 -3.75 -12.08
CA THR A 364 -22.83 -2.79 -12.69
C THR A 364 -21.69 -2.42 -11.75
N GLN A 365 -21.94 -2.32 -10.45
CA GLN A 365 -20.89 -2.13 -9.44
C GLN A 365 -19.95 -3.34 -9.37
N SER A 366 -20.48 -4.56 -9.42
CA SER A 366 -19.68 -5.79 -9.46
C SER A 366 -18.79 -5.85 -10.71
N VAL A 367 -19.33 -5.46 -11.87
CA VAL A 367 -18.55 -5.35 -13.12
C VAL A 367 -17.48 -4.27 -13.01
N GLN A 368 -17.81 -3.08 -12.48
CA GLN A 368 -16.85 -2.00 -12.25
C GLN A 368 -15.68 -2.45 -11.37
N ASN A 369 -15.98 -3.14 -10.26
CA ASN A 369 -14.99 -3.65 -9.32
C ASN A 369 -14.14 -4.76 -9.95
N SER A 370 -14.74 -5.64 -10.75
CA SER A 370 -14.02 -6.71 -11.44
C SER A 370 -13.05 -6.17 -12.50
N ILE A 371 -13.48 -5.20 -13.32
CA ILE A 371 -12.63 -4.53 -14.30
C ILE A 371 -11.50 -3.77 -13.58
N GLY A 372 -11.83 -3.07 -12.50
CA GLY A 372 -10.84 -2.37 -11.67
C GLY A 372 -9.79 -3.33 -11.12
N TYR A 373 -10.21 -4.49 -10.61
CA TYR A 373 -9.29 -5.52 -10.11
C TYR A 373 -8.38 -6.08 -11.21
N ILE A 374 -8.90 -6.36 -12.41
CA ILE A 374 -8.09 -6.86 -13.53
C ILE A 374 -7.08 -5.79 -14.00
N ALA A 375 -7.52 -4.53 -14.10
CA ALA A 375 -6.64 -3.42 -14.44
C ALA A 375 -5.50 -3.27 -13.42
N THR A 376 -5.85 -3.27 -12.13
CA THR A 376 -4.90 -3.25 -11.00
C THR A 376 -3.90 -4.39 -11.09
N LEU A 377 -4.37 -5.62 -11.35
CA LEU A 377 -3.50 -6.79 -11.48
C LEU A 377 -2.53 -6.67 -12.67
N GLY A 378 -3.01 -6.19 -13.83
CA GLY A 378 -2.16 -6.01 -15.00
C GLY A 378 -1.10 -4.93 -14.80
N GLU A 379 -1.46 -3.81 -14.15
CA GLU A 379 -0.52 -2.76 -13.78
C GLU A 379 0.48 -3.24 -12.72
N ALA A 380 0.04 -3.98 -11.71
CA ALA A 380 0.94 -4.59 -10.73
C ALA A 380 1.97 -5.51 -11.39
N ILE A 381 1.57 -6.33 -12.38
CA ILE A 381 2.49 -7.18 -13.15
C ILE A 381 3.51 -6.31 -13.92
N LYS A 382 3.03 -5.31 -14.67
CA LYS A 382 3.88 -4.34 -15.39
C LYS A 382 4.87 -3.65 -14.45
N ASN A 383 4.40 -3.14 -13.32
CA ASN A 383 5.20 -2.43 -12.31
C ASN A 383 6.21 -3.34 -11.60
N THR A 384 5.90 -4.65 -11.50
CA THR A 384 6.86 -5.64 -11.02
C THR A 384 8.04 -5.76 -11.99
N PHE A 385 7.79 -5.91 -13.30
CA PHE A 385 8.86 -6.00 -14.30
C PHE A 385 9.66 -4.70 -14.47
N ASN A 386 9.03 -3.55 -14.24
CA ASN A 386 9.66 -2.23 -14.33
C ASN A 386 10.49 -1.83 -13.10
N PHE A 387 10.63 -2.70 -12.09
CA PHE A 387 11.33 -2.38 -10.84
C PHE A 387 10.75 -1.16 -10.09
N THR A 388 9.45 -0.91 -10.21
CA THR A 388 8.77 0.21 -9.52
C THR A 388 8.96 0.13 -8.00
N VAL A 389 8.93 -1.09 -7.45
CA VAL A 389 9.31 -1.38 -6.06
C VAL A 389 10.43 -2.43 -6.11
N PRO A 390 11.72 -2.02 -6.07
CA PRO A 390 12.85 -2.92 -6.29
C PRO A 390 12.85 -4.16 -5.38
N TYR A 391 12.44 -3.98 -4.12
CA TYR A 391 12.33 -5.06 -3.14
C TYR A 391 11.39 -6.20 -3.61
N LEU A 392 10.20 -5.85 -4.13
CA LEU A 392 9.21 -6.84 -4.60
C LEU A 392 9.65 -7.50 -5.90
N SER A 393 10.26 -6.74 -6.82
CA SER A 393 10.81 -7.27 -8.07
C SER A 393 11.95 -8.27 -7.81
N VAL A 394 12.84 -7.98 -6.86
CA VAL A 394 13.90 -8.91 -6.45
C VAL A 394 13.31 -10.17 -5.82
N LEU A 395 12.28 -10.05 -4.97
CA LEU A 395 11.59 -11.21 -4.42
C LEU A 395 10.97 -12.08 -5.52
N ALA A 396 10.35 -11.46 -6.54
CA ALA A 396 9.82 -12.15 -7.71
C ALA A 396 10.93 -12.88 -8.49
N ILE A 397 12.08 -12.25 -8.68
CA ILE A 397 13.26 -12.86 -9.34
C ILE A 397 13.76 -14.08 -8.55
N ILE A 398 13.88 -13.98 -7.22
CA ILE A 398 14.28 -15.10 -6.36
C ILE A 398 13.30 -16.26 -6.48
N MET A 399 11.99 -15.98 -6.42
CA MET A 399 10.92 -16.98 -6.56
C MET A 399 10.93 -17.64 -7.95
N LEU A 400 11.17 -16.88 -9.01
CA LEU A 400 11.29 -17.42 -10.37
C LEU A 400 12.56 -18.26 -10.54
N ALA A 401 13.69 -17.82 -9.98
CA ALA A 401 14.94 -18.57 -10.01
C ALA A 401 14.83 -19.88 -9.23
N SER A 402 14.23 -19.87 -8.03
CA SER A 402 13.96 -21.09 -7.28
C SER A 402 13.02 -22.03 -8.04
N THR A 403 12.00 -21.49 -8.71
CA THR A 403 11.08 -22.27 -9.54
C THR A 403 11.81 -22.89 -10.74
N ALA A 404 12.72 -22.16 -11.39
CA ALA A 404 13.55 -22.68 -12.48
C ALA A 404 14.41 -23.86 -12.02
N VAL A 405 15.09 -23.70 -10.86
CA VAL A 405 15.91 -24.76 -10.26
C VAL A 405 15.08 -25.99 -9.91
N VAL A 406 13.91 -25.79 -9.29
CA VAL A 406 13.00 -26.91 -8.95
C VAL A 406 12.52 -27.65 -10.20
N LEU A 407 12.14 -26.92 -11.26
CA LEU A 407 11.70 -27.53 -12.52
C LEU A 407 12.83 -28.23 -13.30
N TYR A 408 14.08 -27.79 -13.09
CA TYR A 408 15.27 -28.44 -13.63
C TYR A 408 15.59 -29.76 -12.90
N LEU A 409 15.51 -29.74 -11.55
CA LEU A 409 15.85 -30.89 -10.72
C LEU A 409 14.73 -31.93 -10.63
N ILE A 410 13.47 -31.47 -10.63
CA ILE A 410 12.29 -32.30 -10.40
C ILE A 410 11.39 -32.25 -11.63
N SER A 411 11.18 -33.41 -12.26
CA SER A 411 10.24 -33.51 -13.37
C SER A 411 8.84 -33.07 -12.96
N VAL A 412 8.15 -32.32 -13.84
CA VAL A 412 6.81 -31.74 -13.62
C VAL A 412 5.79 -32.76 -13.11
N ARG A 413 5.87 -34.02 -13.55
CA ARG A 413 4.99 -35.12 -13.10
C ARG A 413 4.97 -35.29 -11.57
N TYR A 414 6.12 -35.18 -10.91
CA TYR A 414 6.21 -35.34 -9.46
C TYR A 414 5.68 -34.11 -8.72
N LEU A 415 5.88 -32.92 -9.29
CA LEU A 415 5.32 -31.68 -8.75
C LEU A 415 3.79 -31.68 -8.81
N ILE A 416 3.21 -32.12 -9.93
CA ILE A 416 1.74 -32.25 -10.07
C ILE A 416 1.20 -33.29 -9.09
N MET A 417 1.87 -34.43 -8.93
CA MET A 417 1.46 -35.46 -7.98
C MET A 417 1.52 -34.94 -6.54
N ALA A 418 2.61 -34.30 -6.13
CA ALA A 418 2.76 -33.70 -4.81
C ALA A 418 1.73 -32.59 -4.55
N TRP A 419 1.49 -31.73 -5.54
CA TRP A 419 0.47 -30.69 -5.47
C TRP A 419 -0.93 -31.28 -5.31
N GLY A 420 -1.27 -32.33 -6.08
CA GLY A 420 -2.55 -33.03 -5.98
C GLY A 420 -2.76 -33.62 -4.60
N VAL A 421 -1.78 -34.40 -4.10
CA VAL A 421 -1.82 -34.98 -2.75
C VAL A 421 -2.00 -33.89 -1.69
N ASN A 422 -1.24 -32.79 -1.76
CA ASN A 422 -1.37 -31.69 -0.82
C ASN A 422 -2.76 -31.03 -0.91
N LYS A 423 -3.30 -30.80 -2.11
CA LYS A 423 -4.60 -30.15 -2.29
C LYS A 423 -5.73 -30.98 -1.68
N PHE A 424 -5.73 -32.30 -1.88
CA PHE A 424 -6.72 -33.20 -1.29
C PHE A 424 -6.51 -33.39 0.22
N ALA A 425 -5.27 -33.44 0.70
CA ALA A 425 -4.96 -33.64 2.11
C ALA A 425 -5.10 -32.36 2.97
N ARG A 426 -5.05 -31.16 2.38
CA ARG A 426 -5.00 -29.88 3.11
C ARG A 426 -6.16 -29.71 4.10
N LYS A 427 -7.40 -29.96 3.67
CA LYS A 427 -8.58 -29.85 4.54
C LYS A 427 -8.65 -30.98 5.59
N LEU A 428 -8.02 -32.12 5.32
CA LEU A 428 -7.94 -33.24 6.25
C LEU A 428 -6.94 -32.97 7.37
N ILE A 429 -5.78 -32.36 7.05
CA ILE A 429 -4.69 -32.11 8.01
C ILE A 429 -4.89 -30.79 8.76
N ARG A 430 -5.44 -29.75 8.11
CA ARG A 430 -5.61 -28.41 8.69
C ARG A 430 -6.95 -27.78 8.28
N PRO A 431 -8.04 -28.04 9.04
CA PRO A 431 -9.40 -27.62 8.67
C PRO A 431 -9.58 -26.09 8.60
N HIS A 432 -8.78 -25.31 9.34
CA HIS A 432 -8.88 -23.84 9.39
C HIS A 432 -7.91 -23.09 8.46
N THR A 433 -7.31 -23.76 7.48
CA THR A 433 -6.37 -23.09 6.55
C THR A 433 -7.14 -22.26 5.53
N VAL A 434 -6.93 -20.95 5.53
CA VAL A 434 -7.44 -20.06 4.47
C VAL A 434 -6.66 -20.36 3.19
N PRO A 435 -7.32 -20.67 2.07
CA PRO A 435 -6.64 -20.82 0.79
C PRO A 435 -6.10 -19.46 0.35
N ASN A 436 -4.80 -19.39 0.11
CA ASN A 436 -4.15 -18.21 -0.45
C ASN A 436 -3.37 -18.58 -1.72
N ASN A 437 -3.07 -17.58 -2.53
CA ASN A 437 -2.26 -17.72 -3.73
C ASN A 437 -1.06 -16.79 -3.60
N GLU A 438 0.12 -17.35 -3.37
CA GLU A 438 1.36 -16.62 -3.07
C GLU A 438 1.73 -15.61 -4.17
N VAL A 439 1.49 -15.94 -5.45
CA VAL A 439 1.75 -15.03 -6.57
C VAL A 439 0.80 -13.84 -6.53
N LEU A 440 -0.48 -14.10 -6.26
CA LEU A 440 -1.46 -13.03 -6.16
C LEU A 440 -1.21 -12.16 -4.91
N ASP A 441 -0.83 -12.80 -3.80
CA ASP A 441 -0.44 -12.13 -2.57
C ASP A 441 0.76 -11.21 -2.82
N LEU A 442 1.79 -11.66 -3.55
CA LEU A 442 2.91 -10.81 -3.95
C LEU A 442 2.46 -9.62 -4.81
N LEU A 443 1.66 -9.89 -5.86
CA LEU A 443 1.20 -8.86 -6.79
C LEU A 443 0.27 -7.83 -6.10
N SER A 444 -0.51 -8.22 -5.10
CA SER A 444 -1.38 -7.30 -4.35
C SER A 444 -0.63 -6.31 -3.45
N ARG A 445 0.71 -6.45 -3.33
CA ARG A 445 1.60 -5.47 -2.66
C ARG A 445 2.25 -4.50 -3.63
N VAL A 446 2.25 -4.83 -4.91
CA VAL A 446 2.82 -3.95 -5.92
C VAL A 446 1.79 -2.87 -6.22
N PRO A 447 2.14 -1.59 -6.05
CA PRO A 447 1.18 -0.51 -6.26
C PRO A 447 0.80 -0.38 -7.72
N ASP A 448 -0.48 -0.10 -7.96
CA ASP A 448 -0.98 0.25 -9.28
C ASP A 448 -0.64 1.72 -9.64
N ASP A 449 -0.95 2.13 -10.87
CA ASP A 449 -0.55 3.44 -11.36
C ASP A 449 -1.29 4.59 -10.61
N GLU A 450 -2.50 4.35 -10.07
CA GLU A 450 -3.27 5.30 -9.27
C GLU A 450 -2.69 5.45 -7.84
N GLU A 451 -2.32 4.34 -7.21
CA GLU A 451 -1.60 4.34 -5.93
C GLU A 451 -0.24 5.05 -6.05
N LEU A 452 0.48 4.84 -7.15
CA LEU A 452 1.75 5.52 -7.41
C LEU A 452 1.60 7.03 -7.51
N LEU A 453 0.52 7.52 -8.14
CA LEU A 453 0.16 8.94 -8.17
C LEU A 453 -0.16 9.45 -6.76
N ALA A 454 -0.92 8.68 -5.96
CA ALA A 454 -1.22 9.02 -4.58
C ALA A 454 0.06 9.13 -3.73
N TYR A 455 1.07 8.29 -3.98
CA TYR A 455 2.36 8.29 -3.27
C TYR A 455 3.38 9.29 -3.86
N ARG A 456 3.08 9.95 -4.98
CA ARG A 456 3.96 10.97 -5.60
C ARG A 456 4.10 12.16 -4.65
N GLU A 457 5.31 12.48 -4.23
CA GLU A 457 5.54 13.65 -3.39
C GLU A 457 5.37 14.94 -4.22
N LEU A 458 4.55 15.87 -3.75
CA LEU A 458 4.48 17.21 -4.33
C LEU A 458 5.60 18.09 -3.74
N LYS A 459 6.17 18.99 -4.54
CA LYS A 459 7.24 19.89 -4.09
C LYS A 459 6.79 20.72 -2.87
N SER A 460 7.49 20.62 -1.75
CA SER A 460 7.30 21.50 -0.59
C SER A 460 7.70 22.93 -0.95
N HIS A 461 7.00 23.93 -0.42
CA HIS A 461 7.39 25.32 -0.64
C HIS A 461 8.52 25.68 0.34
N PRO A 462 9.67 26.23 -0.11
CA PRO A 462 10.77 26.58 0.78
C PRO A 462 10.33 27.68 1.75
N THR A 463 10.46 27.39 3.04
CA THR A 463 10.01 28.28 4.12
C THR A 463 11.13 29.05 4.81
N THR A 464 12.40 28.79 4.48
CA THR A 464 13.51 29.61 4.99
C THR A 464 14.19 30.41 3.87
N GLU A 465 14.56 31.65 4.19
CA GLU A 465 15.40 32.52 3.33
C GLU A 465 16.70 31.80 2.90
N THR A 466 17.21 30.92 3.76
CA THR A 466 18.40 30.09 3.55
C THR A 466 18.19 29.02 2.47
N GLU A 467 17.02 28.39 2.40
CA GLU A 467 16.65 27.44 1.33
C GLU A 467 16.39 28.16 0.00
N ARG A 468 15.71 29.32 0.04
CA ARG A 468 15.55 30.18 -1.15
C ARG A 468 16.91 30.56 -1.75
N ARG A 469 17.91 30.88 -0.91
CA ARG A 469 19.29 31.16 -1.36
C ARG A 469 20.00 29.93 -1.91
N ARG A 470 19.78 28.73 -1.37
CA ARG A 470 20.35 27.47 -1.92
C ARG A 470 19.75 27.12 -3.29
N ASP A 471 18.45 27.29 -3.47
CA ASP A 471 17.78 27.04 -4.75
C ASP A 471 18.15 28.09 -5.80
N GLN A 472 18.30 29.36 -5.42
CA GLN A 472 18.84 30.39 -6.32
C GLN A 472 20.30 30.11 -6.72
N LYS A 473 21.14 29.62 -5.80
CA LYS A 473 22.52 29.20 -6.11
C LYS A 473 22.58 27.96 -7.02
N LYS A 474 21.63 27.03 -6.92
CA LYS A 474 21.53 25.90 -7.86
C LYS A 474 21.10 26.36 -9.26
N LYS A 475 20.16 27.30 -9.37
CA LYS A 475 19.77 27.88 -10.67
C LYS A 475 20.91 28.67 -11.34
N HIS A 476 21.75 29.35 -10.58
CA HIS A 476 22.92 30.08 -11.11
C HIS A 476 24.12 29.19 -11.49
N LYS A 477 24.12 27.90 -11.15
CA LYS A 477 25.19 26.96 -11.54
C LYS A 477 24.86 26.14 -12.79
N VAL A 478 23.64 26.26 -13.31
CA VAL A 478 23.13 25.51 -14.47
C VAL A 478 22.85 26.45 -15.67
N SER A 479 23.00 27.76 -15.47
CA SER A 479 23.15 28.76 -16.53
C SER A 479 24.61 29.18 -16.63
#